data_AF-E6V9R7-F1
#
_entry.id   AF-E6V9R7-F1
#
_cell.length_a   1.000
_cell.length_b   1.000
_cell.length_c   1.000
_cell.angle_alpha   90.00
_cell.angle_beta   90.00
_cell.angle_gamma   90.00
#
_symmetry.space_group_name_H-M   'P 1'
#
loop_
_entity.id
_entity.type
_entity.pdbx_description
1 polymer ?
#
loop_
_entity_poly.entity_id
_entity_poly.type
_entity_poly.pdbx_seq_one_letter_code
_entity_poly.pdbx_strand_id
1 'polypeptide(L)'
;MNTRRPIIKFDLDEVFACIRETPVRWSDLARTKTARRLLRPIIDELLASGAVKFVRLDGSRHFAVAAWCPSKQEQLDEIYGRCRAVDGCMLWTGRIDPDRGPAMYAAWAGTERSVRRRIWGVRQRKLNRATTITMTCANPDDCVLFEHMQRANRGVKLKGKPKTLLHRNAIAAAKRKATGKLNDERVALILTSEKSTRCLAREMDVSQATVQAVRSGDRWRNYRATPFTGLDAANDAERRRA
;
A
#
# COMPACT_ATOMS: atom_id res chain seq x y z
N MET A 1 -60.65 22.62 14.10
CA MET A 1 -59.47 22.62 14.98
C MET A 1 -58.22 22.57 14.10
N ASN A 2 -57.48 23.67 14.00
CA ASN A 2 -56.30 23.79 13.13
C ASN A 2 -55.08 23.27 13.89
N THR A 3 -54.82 21.96 13.83
CA THR A 3 -53.60 21.37 14.40
C THR A 3 -52.40 21.88 13.61
N ARG A 4 -51.69 22.88 14.16
CA ARG A 4 -50.41 23.36 13.62
C ARG A 4 -49.47 22.16 13.51
N ARG A 5 -49.02 21.85 12.28
CA ARG A 5 -48.00 20.81 12.08
C ARG A 5 -46.74 21.21 12.85
N PRO A 6 -46.14 20.29 13.63
CA PRO A 6 -44.92 20.60 14.37
C PRO A 6 -43.81 21.02 13.41
N ILE A 7 -43.13 22.11 13.74
CA ILE A 7 -41.96 22.59 13.01
C ILE A 7 -40.83 21.58 13.29
N ILE A 8 -40.48 20.79 12.28
CA ILE A 8 -39.33 19.88 12.36
C ILE A 8 -38.07 20.74 12.30
N LYS A 9 -37.38 20.90 13.43
CA LYS A 9 -36.02 21.46 13.48
C LYS A 9 -35.04 20.30 13.62
N PHE A 10 -33.92 20.40 12.90
CA PHE A 10 -32.80 19.48 13.05
C PHE A 10 -31.65 20.28 13.63
N ASP A 11 -31.04 19.73 14.68
CA ASP A 11 -29.81 20.25 15.25
C ASP A 11 -28.60 19.43 14.75
N LEU A 12 -27.46 20.09 14.58
CA LEU A 12 -26.26 19.44 14.06
C LEU A 12 -25.74 18.37 15.03
N ASP A 13 -25.73 18.65 16.33
CA ASP A 13 -25.21 17.75 17.34
C ASP A 13 -26.12 16.53 17.51
N GLU A 14 -27.44 16.72 17.46
CA GLU A 14 -28.41 15.62 17.51
C GLU A 14 -28.27 14.67 16.30
N VAL A 15 -28.12 15.22 15.09
CA VAL A 15 -27.93 14.43 13.87
C VAL A 15 -26.60 13.68 13.93
N PHE A 16 -25.53 14.35 14.37
CA PHE A 16 -24.23 13.71 14.50
C PHE A 16 -24.24 12.59 15.56
N ALA A 17 -24.89 12.81 16.71
CA ALA A 17 -25.06 11.80 17.76
C ALA A 17 -25.77 10.55 17.23
N CYS A 18 -26.83 10.72 16.42
CA CYS A 18 -27.52 9.60 15.79
C CYS A 18 -26.59 8.77 14.87
N ILE A 19 -25.79 9.43 14.04
CA ILE A 19 -24.83 8.77 13.12
C ILE A 19 -23.65 8.14 13.87
N ARG A 20 -23.32 8.64 15.07
CA ARG A 20 -22.21 8.15 15.89
C ARG A 20 -22.45 6.75 16.42
N GLU A 21 -23.68 6.44 16.80
CA GLU A 21 -24.02 5.13 17.37
C GLU A 21 -24.02 4.02 16.31
N THR A 22 -24.54 4.29 15.11
CA THR A 22 -24.66 3.30 14.04
C THR A 22 -24.71 3.98 12.67
N PRO A 23 -24.23 3.33 11.59
CA PRO A 23 -24.48 3.82 10.25
C PRO A 23 -25.98 3.94 9.95
N VAL A 24 -26.40 5.08 9.41
CA VAL A 24 -27.83 5.37 9.18
C VAL A 24 -28.08 5.65 7.70
N ARG A 25 -29.20 5.14 7.16
CA ARG A 25 -29.63 5.51 5.80
C ARG A 25 -30.26 6.89 5.80
N TRP A 26 -30.20 7.56 4.66
CA TRP A 26 -30.91 8.84 4.45
C TRP A 26 -32.42 8.73 4.72
N SER A 27 -33.03 7.60 4.37
CA SER A 27 -34.45 7.32 4.60
C SER A 27 -34.81 7.26 6.08
N ASP A 28 -33.87 6.84 6.90
CA ASP A 28 -34.09 6.55 8.31
C ASP A 28 -33.88 7.82 9.14
N LEU A 29 -32.91 8.66 8.74
CA LEU A 29 -32.74 10.02 9.29
C LEU A 29 -33.91 10.94 8.92
N ALA A 30 -34.44 10.81 7.70
CA ALA A 30 -35.51 11.68 7.21
C ALA A 30 -36.51 10.93 6.33
N ARG A 31 -37.66 10.58 6.93
CA ARG A 31 -38.76 9.86 6.28
C ARG A 31 -39.49 10.69 5.22
N THR A 32 -39.64 12.00 5.42
CA THR A 32 -40.41 12.89 4.52
C THR A 32 -39.51 13.73 3.62
N LYS A 33 -40.03 14.15 2.45
CA LYS A 33 -39.30 15.04 1.51
C LYS A 33 -38.92 16.37 2.16
N THR A 34 -39.80 16.94 2.98
CA THR A 34 -39.55 18.19 3.71
C THR A 34 -38.43 18.04 4.72
N ALA A 35 -38.44 16.95 5.50
CA ALA A 35 -37.37 16.65 6.45
C ALA A 35 -36.01 16.51 5.75
N ARG A 36 -35.97 15.80 4.61
CA ARG A 36 -34.74 15.64 3.81
C ARG A 36 -34.18 16.96 3.32
N ARG A 37 -35.04 17.91 2.92
CA ARG A 37 -34.61 19.24 2.48
C ARG A 37 -33.97 20.04 3.62
N LEU A 38 -34.54 19.95 4.82
CA LEU A 38 -34.03 20.64 6.01
C LEU A 38 -32.74 20.01 6.55
N LEU A 39 -32.63 18.67 6.49
CA LEU A 39 -31.46 17.93 6.95
C LEU A 39 -30.26 18.06 6.00
N ARG A 40 -30.50 18.35 4.71
CA ARG A 40 -29.47 18.43 3.68
C ARG A 40 -28.27 19.33 4.00
N PRO A 41 -28.46 20.62 4.36
CA PRO A 41 -27.34 21.49 4.69
C PRO A 41 -26.49 20.96 5.85
N ILE A 42 -27.11 20.39 6.89
CA ILE A 42 -26.41 19.83 8.07
C ILE A 42 -25.51 18.66 7.65
N ILE A 43 -26.04 17.74 6.83
CA ILE A 43 -25.26 16.59 6.37
C ILE A 43 -24.14 17.01 5.41
N ASP A 44 -24.42 17.97 4.52
CA ASP A 44 -23.40 18.51 3.62
C ASP A 44 -22.28 19.20 4.43
N GLU A 45 -22.59 19.89 5.52
CA GLU A 45 -21.62 20.46 6.47
C GLU A 45 -20.80 19.38 7.20
N LEU A 46 -21.44 18.32 7.70
CA LEU A 46 -20.75 17.19 8.34
C LEU A 46 -19.84 16.42 7.37
N LEU A 47 -20.22 16.32 6.10
CA LEU A 47 -19.39 15.73 5.05
C LEU A 47 -18.22 16.64 4.68
N ALA A 48 -18.45 17.96 4.56
CA ALA A 48 -17.43 18.93 4.23
C ALA A 48 -16.35 19.06 5.34
N SER A 49 -16.76 18.99 6.60
CA SER A 49 -15.84 18.95 7.75
C SER A 49 -15.11 17.61 7.89
N GLY A 50 -15.54 16.57 7.18
CA GLY A 50 -14.99 15.23 7.30
C GLY A 50 -15.39 14.50 8.59
N ALA A 51 -16.39 14.98 9.32
CA ALA A 51 -16.91 14.33 10.52
C ALA A 51 -17.65 13.02 10.20
N VAL A 52 -18.31 12.97 9.04
CA VAL A 52 -19.01 11.78 8.53
C VAL A 52 -18.51 11.41 7.13
N LYS A 53 -18.73 10.15 6.75
CA LYS A 53 -18.42 9.61 5.42
C LYS A 53 -19.57 8.74 4.93
N PHE A 54 -19.59 8.53 3.61
CA PHE A 54 -20.47 7.51 3.03
C PHE A 54 -19.85 6.12 3.15
N VAL A 55 -20.66 5.16 3.58
CA VAL A 55 -20.35 3.73 3.48
C VAL A 55 -21.46 3.02 2.73
N ARG A 56 -21.12 1.94 2.02
CA ARG A 56 -22.11 1.05 1.41
C ARG A 56 -22.23 -0.21 2.26
N LEU A 57 -23.43 -0.46 2.75
CA LEU A 57 -23.81 -1.66 3.50
C LEU A 57 -25.03 -2.24 2.78
N ASP A 58 -25.00 -3.53 2.46
CA ASP A 58 -26.09 -4.25 1.79
C ASP A 58 -26.61 -3.54 0.52
N GLY A 59 -25.68 -3.06 -0.31
CA GLY A 59 -25.99 -2.33 -1.55
C GLY A 59 -26.51 -0.90 -1.35
N SER A 60 -26.79 -0.47 -0.13
CA SER A 60 -27.36 0.84 0.18
C SER A 60 -26.34 1.81 0.79
N ARG A 61 -26.50 3.11 0.51
CA ARG A 61 -25.64 4.16 1.08
C ARG A 61 -26.09 4.51 2.49
N HIS A 62 -25.15 4.50 3.43
CA HIS A 62 -25.33 4.93 4.81
C HIS A 62 -24.34 6.04 5.12
N PHE A 63 -24.72 6.91 6.06
CA PHE A 63 -23.82 7.86 6.71
C PHE A 63 -23.24 7.17 7.93
N ALA A 64 -21.93 7.25 8.09
CA ALA A 64 -21.26 6.79 9.28
C ALA A 64 -20.22 7.84 9.69
N VAL A 65 -19.87 7.89 10.98
CA VAL A 65 -18.76 8.75 11.41
C VAL A 65 -17.46 8.37 10.69
N ALA A 66 -16.55 9.33 10.51
CA ALA A 66 -15.34 9.11 9.72
C ALA A 66 -14.48 7.93 10.23
N ALA A 67 -14.40 7.79 11.55
CA ALA A 67 -13.69 6.70 12.22
C ALA A 67 -14.46 5.37 12.26
N TRP A 68 -15.73 5.35 11.83
CA TRP A 68 -16.55 4.14 11.87
C TRP A 68 -15.92 3.03 11.03
N CYS A 69 -15.89 1.85 11.63
CA CYS A 69 -15.43 0.61 11.06
C CYS A 69 -16.33 -0.50 11.61
N PRO A 70 -16.78 -1.46 10.79
CA PRO A 70 -17.48 -2.63 11.30
C PRO A 70 -16.62 -3.37 12.32
N SER A 71 -17.26 -4.09 13.22
CA SER A 71 -16.59 -4.96 14.17
C SER A 71 -15.74 -6.01 13.45
N LYS A 72 -14.78 -6.60 14.17
CA LYS A 72 -13.92 -7.65 13.61
C LYS A 72 -14.73 -8.83 13.05
N GLN A 73 -15.82 -9.19 13.72
CA GLN A 73 -16.67 -10.30 13.31
C GLN A 73 -17.44 -9.95 12.03
N GLU A 74 -18.10 -8.79 11.97
CA GLU A 74 -18.80 -8.33 10.77
C GLU A 74 -17.87 -8.23 9.55
N GLN A 75 -16.61 -7.80 9.75
CA GLN A 75 -15.61 -7.79 8.69
C GLN A 75 -15.31 -9.20 8.15
N LEU A 76 -15.23 -10.19 9.04
CA LEU A 76 -15.00 -11.58 8.65
C LEU A 76 -16.24 -12.17 7.98
N ASP A 77 -17.43 -11.88 8.48
CA ASP A 77 -18.69 -12.35 7.92
C ASP A 77 -18.91 -11.79 6.51
N GLU A 78 -18.60 -10.51 6.26
CA GLU A 78 -18.64 -9.92 4.92
C GLU A 78 -17.71 -10.67 3.95
N ILE A 79 -16.52 -11.06 4.41
CA ILE A 79 -15.52 -11.75 3.60
C ILE A 79 -15.94 -13.21 3.36
N TYR A 80 -16.26 -13.95 4.41
CA TYR A 80 -16.60 -15.36 4.32
C TYR A 80 -17.96 -15.60 3.68
N GLY A 81 -18.90 -14.65 3.76
CA GLY A 81 -20.16 -14.69 3.01
C GLY A 81 -19.99 -14.61 1.49
N ARG A 82 -18.80 -14.23 1.00
CA ARG A 82 -18.41 -14.24 -0.43
C ARG A 82 -17.47 -15.40 -0.77
N CYS A 83 -17.41 -16.42 0.08
CA CYS A 83 -16.58 -17.59 -0.14
C CYS A 83 -17.43 -18.84 -0.38
N ARG A 84 -16.84 -19.83 -1.04
CA ARG A 84 -17.38 -21.18 -1.16
C ARG A 84 -16.48 -22.16 -0.41
N ALA A 85 -17.06 -22.96 0.47
CA ALA A 85 -16.34 -24.03 1.14
C ALA A 85 -16.11 -25.20 0.15
N VAL A 86 -14.86 -25.62 -0.01
CA VAL A 86 -14.45 -26.75 -0.88
C VAL A 86 -13.24 -27.43 -0.23
N ASP A 87 -13.33 -28.73 0.05
CA ASP A 87 -12.22 -29.56 0.55
C ASP A 87 -11.44 -28.93 1.71
N GLY A 88 -12.15 -28.44 2.74
CA GLY A 88 -11.55 -27.79 3.90
C GLY A 88 -10.92 -26.41 3.60
N CYS A 89 -11.08 -25.87 2.39
CA CYS A 89 -10.70 -24.51 2.03
C CYS A 89 -11.92 -23.58 1.96
N MET A 90 -11.67 -22.29 2.16
CA MET A 90 -12.64 -21.22 1.86
C MET A 90 -12.17 -20.51 0.59
N LEU A 91 -12.78 -20.83 -0.54
CA LEU A 91 -12.40 -20.28 -1.85
C LEU A 91 -13.12 -18.96 -2.10
N TRP A 92 -12.35 -17.93 -2.44
CA TRP A 92 -12.89 -16.62 -2.79
C TRP A 92 -13.63 -16.66 -4.13
N THR A 93 -14.86 -16.15 -4.20
CA THR A 93 -15.64 -16.13 -5.45
C THR A 93 -15.58 -14.78 -6.18
N GLY A 94 -14.95 -13.78 -5.58
CA GLY A 94 -14.79 -12.46 -6.17
C GLY A 94 -13.56 -12.34 -7.09
N ARG A 95 -13.13 -11.10 -7.34
CA ARG A 95 -11.96 -10.82 -8.18
C ARG A 95 -10.68 -11.42 -7.60
N ILE A 96 -9.90 -12.08 -8.45
CA ILE A 96 -8.55 -12.55 -8.18
C ILE A 96 -7.59 -11.72 -9.04
N ASP A 97 -6.62 -11.08 -8.38
CA ASP A 97 -5.54 -10.36 -9.05
C ASP A 97 -4.39 -11.34 -9.35
N PRO A 98 -3.87 -11.40 -10.59
CA PRO A 98 -2.82 -12.37 -10.96
C PRO A 98 -1.54 -12.27 -10.11
N ASP A 99 -1.20 -11.07 -9.63
CA ASP A 99 0.02 -10.83 -8.86
C ASP A 99 -0.21 -10.90 -7.34
N ARG A 100 -1.43 -10.56 -6.89
CA ARG A 100 -1.75 -10.32 -5.47
C ARG A 100 -2.71 -11.35 -4.88
N GLY A 101 -3.32 -12.17 -5.72
CA GLY A 101 -4.36 -13.13 -5.34
C GLY A 101 -5.72 -12.46 -5.06
N PRO A 102 -6.57 -13.06 -4.20
CA PRO A 102 -7.91 -12.59 -3.90
C PRO A 102 -7.93 -11.14 -3.44
N ALA A 103 -8.72 -10.30 -4.12
CA ALA A 103 -8.82 -8.87 -3.87
C ALA A 103 -10.27 -8.45 -3.66
N MET A 104 -10.46 -7.45 -2.79
CA MET A 104 -11.78 -6.86 -2.57
C MET A 104 -11.67 -5.36 -2.29
N TYR A 105 -12.68 -4.63 -2.76
CA TYR A 105 -13.00 -3.31 -2.25
C TYR A 105 -13.89 -3.48 -1.02
N ALA A 106 -13.53 -2.88 0.12
CA ALA A 106 -14.45 -2.75 1.25
C ALA A 106 -14.81 -1.28 1.36
N ALA A 107 -16.10 -0.99 1.30
CA ALA A 107 -16.60 0.37 1.36
C ALA A 107 -16.18 1.06 2.68
N TRP A 108 -16.19 0.34 3.79
CA TRP A 108 -15.75 0.85 5.09
C TRP A 108 -14.25 1.18 5.17
N ALA A 109 -13.42 0.49 4.36
CA ALA A 109 -11.97 0.74 4.29
C ALA A 109 -11.57 1.75 3.20
N GLY A 110 -12.49 2.13 2.32
CA GLY A 110 -12.30 3.10 1.22
C GLY A 110 -11.23 2.73 0.19
N THR A 111 -10.64 1.53 0.25
CA THR A 111 -9.52 1.12 -0.59
C THR A 111 -9.69 -0.31 -1.05
N GLU A 112 -9.18 -0.65 -2.24
CA GLU A 112 -9.05 -2.04 -2.67
C GLU A 112 -7.80 -2.67 -2.03
N ARG A 113 -7.94 -3.85 -1.42
CA ARG A 113 -6.80 -4.60 -0.87
C ARG A 113 -6.98 -6.10 -1.02
N SER A 114 -5.87 -6.82 -0.89
CA SER A 114 -5.87 -8.29 -0.76
C SER A 114 -6.76 -8.72 0.40
N VAL A 115 -7.68 -9.65 0.12
CA VAL A 115 -8.59 -10.28 1.10
C VAL A 115 -7.77 -10.92 2.22
N ARG A 116 -6.73 -11.68 1.86
CA ARG A 116 -5.85 -12.36 2.82
C ARG A 116 -5.24 -11.39 3.84
N ARG A 117 -4.74 -10.24 3.37
CA ARG A 117 -4.16 -9.23 4.27
C ARG A 117 -5.19 -8.61 5.21
N ARG A 118 -6.45 -8.55 4.80
CA ARG A 118 -7.54 -8.06 5.66
C ARG A 118 -7.85 -9.07 6.74
N ILE A 119 -8.14 -10.32 6.37
CA ILE A 119 -8.39 -11.41 7.32
C ILE A 119 -7.25 -11.48 8.36
N TRP A 120 -6.00 -11.42 7.89
CA TRP A 120 -4.84 -11.39 8.78
C TRP A 120 -4.84 -10.20 9.74
N GLY A 121 -5.13 -8.99 9.25
CA GLY A 121 -5.18 -7.78 10.08
C GLY A 121 -6.35 -7.73 11.07
N VAL A 122 -7.40 -8.51 10.82
CA VAL A 122 -8.55 -8.65 11.72
C VAL A 122 -8.25 -9.67 12.83
N ARG A 123 -7.72 -10.84 12.44
CA ARG A 123 -7.40 -11.96 13.35
C ARG A 123 -6.12 -11.73 14.16
N GLN A 124 -5.13 -11.06 13.57
CA GLN A 124 -3.80 -10.81 14.15
C GLN A 124 -3.39 -9.34 13.97
N ARG A 125 -2.11 -9.05 14.24
CA ARG A 125 -1.51 -7.75 13.97
C ARG A 125 -1.35 -7.50 12.48
N LYS A 126 -1.61 -6.25 12.07
CA LYS A 126 -1.39 -5.75 10.71
C LYS A 126 0.03 -6.03 10.21
N LEU A 127 0.12 -6.60 9.03
CA LEU A 127 1.39 -6.88 8.37
C LEU A 127 2.08 -5.60 7.87
N ASN A 128 3.41 -5.57 7.98
CA ASN A 128 4.24 -4.54 7.36
C ASN A 128 4.26 -4.68 5.82
N ARG A 129 4.86 -3.72 5.10
CA ARG A 129 4.93 -3.72 3.63
C ARG A 129 5.87 -4.77 3.04
N ALA A 130 6.84 -5.27 3.81
CA ALA A 130 7.82 -6.26 3.36
C ALA A 130 7.32 -7.71 3.49
N THR A 131 6.29 -7.96 4.31
CA THR A 131 5.71 -9.28 4.52
C THR A 131 4.56 -9.52 3.54
N THR A 132 4.50 -10.70 2.94
CA THR A 132 3.42 -11.23 2.11
C THR A 132 2.75 -12.42 2.80
N ILE A 133 1.54 -12.79 2.35
CA ILE A 133 0.85 -13.99 2.80
C ILE A 133 0.96 -15.04 1.70
N THR A 134 1.40 -16.23 2.06
CA THR A 134 1.39 -17.43 1.20
C THR A 134 0.39 -18.44 1.76
N MET A 135 -0.11 -19.32 0.91
CA MET A 135 -1.06 -20.36 1.30
C MET A 135 -0.37 -21.73 1.33
N THR A 136 -0.74 -22.59 2.29
CA THR A 136 -0.18 -23.94 2.45
C THR A 136 -1.08 -25.06 1.91
N CYS A 137 -2.27 -24.72 1.42
CA CYS A 137 -3.28 -25.69 0.96
C CYS A 137 -3.16 -26.02 -0.54
N ALA A 138 -3.94 -27.01 -0.99
CA ALA A 138 -4.02 -27.45 -2.39
C ALA A 138 -4.58 -26.40 -3.37
N ASN A 139 -5.35 -25.42 -2.87
CA ASN A 139 -5.97 -24.35 -3.67
C ASN A 139 -5.37 -22.95 -3.34
N PRO A 140 -4.06 -22.72 -3.54
CA PRO A 140 -3.36 -21.54 -3.02
C PRO A 140 -3.73 -20.23 -3.73
N ASP A 141 -4.36 -20.29 -4.91
CA ASP A 141 -4.71 -19.10 -5.69
C ASP A 141 -5.98 -18.44 -5.17
N ASP A 142 -6.97 -19.23 -4.78
CA ASP A 142 -8.31 -18.72 -4.43
C ASP A 142 -8.59 -18.78 -2.93
N CYS A 143 -7.87 -19.63 -2.19
CA CYS A 143 -8.15 -19.86 -0.78
C CYS A 143 -7.88 -18.61 0.06
N VAL A 144 -8.79 -18.33 0.99
CA VAL A 144 -8.71 -17.24 1.97
C VAL A 144 -8.94 -17.73 3.40
N LEU A 145 -8.93 -19.05 3.64
CA LEU A 145 -9.02 -19.61 4.98
C LEU A 145 -7.79 -19.20 5.79
N PHE A 146 -8.01 -18.75 7.03
CA PHE A 146 -6.96 -18.13 7.85
C PHE A 146 -5.91 -19.16 8.30
N GLU A 147 -6.35 -20.37 8.62
CA GLU A 147 -5.57 -21.50 9.08
C GLU A 147 -4.54 -21.96 8.03
N HIS A 148 -4.83 -21.71 6.75
CA HIS A 148 -3.94 -22.01 5.63
C HIS A 148 -2.97 -20.85 5.30
N MET A 149 -3.04 -19.72 6.00
CA MET A 149 -2.18 -18.56 5.74
C MET A 149 -0.85 -18.66 6.47
N GLN A 150 0.24 -18.39 5.75
CA GLN A 150 1.58 -18.28 6.30
C GLN A 150 2.22 -16.94 5.93
N ARG A 151 2.97 -16.34 6.87
CA ARG A 151 3.77 -15.14 6.61
C ARG A 151 5.04 -15.52 5.86
N ALA A 152 5.30 -14.83 4.75
CA ALA A 152 6.55 -14.91 4.02
C ALA A 152 7.15 -13.50 3.85
N ASN A 153 8.48 -13.40 3.78
CA ASN A 153 9.13 -12.14 3.45
C ASN A 153 9.21 -11.99 1.92
N ARG A 154 8.73 -10.87 1.38
CA ARG A 154 8.77 -10.55 -0.05
C ARG A 154 10.18 -10.64 -0.64
N GLY A 155 11.19 -10.31 0.18
CA GLY A 155 12.59 -10.39 -0.20
C GLY A 155 13.08 -11.81 -0.47
N VAL A 156 12.45 -12.85 0.12
CA VAL A 156 12.86 -14.24 -0.08
C VAL A 156 12.63 -14.68 -1.53
N LYS A 157 11.47 -14.32 -2.12
CA LYS A 157 11.18 -14.61 -3.54
C LYS A 157 12.10 -13.86 -4.51
N LEU A 158 12.72 -12.77 -4.07
CA LEU A 158 13.64 -11.96 -4.86
C LEU A 158 15.11 -12.34 -4.64
N LYS A 159 15.40 -13.15 -3.62
CA LYS A 159 16.77 -13.58 -3.29
C LYS A 159 17.29 -14.45 -4.45
N GLY A 160 18.48 -14.16 -4.94
CA GLY A 160 19.11 -14.88 -6.05
C GLY A 160 18.62 -14.50 -7.45
N LYS A 161 17.51 -13.77 -7.59
CA LYS A 161 17.06 -13.32 -8.92
C LYS A 161 18.02 -12.26 -9.47
N PRO A 162 18.49 -12.40 -10.72
CA PRO A 162 19.40 -11.42 -11.31
C PRO A 162 18.70 -10.07 -11.42
N LYS A 163 19.32 -9.03 -10.88
CA LYS A 163 18.86 -7.65 -11.04
C LYS A 163 19.37 -7.11 -12.38
N THR A 164 18.52 -6.41 -13.12
CA THR A 164 18.92 -5.68 -14.33
C THR A 164 19.96 -4.61 -14.00
N LEU A 165 20.80 -4.24 -14.98
CA LEU A 165 21.80 -3.18 -14.80
C LEU A 165 21.14 -1.86 -14.37
N LEU A 166 20.05 -1.45 -15.02
CA LEU A 166 19.28 -0.27 -14.64
C LEU A 166 18.84 -0.30 -13.17
N HIS A 167 18.36 -1.44 -12.68
CA HIS A 167 17.95 -1.58 -11.29
C HIS A 167 19.14 -1.52 -10.32
N ARG A 168 20.29 -2.12 -10.69
CA ARG A 168 21.53 -2.00 -9.91
C ARG A 168 22.00 -0.55 -9.83
N ASN A 169 21.90 0.19 -10.93
CA ASN A 169 22.28 1.61 -11.01
C ASN A 169 21.40 2.47 -10.11
N ALA A 170 20.08 2.27 -10.16
CA ALA A 170 19.14 2.99 -9.30
C ALA A 170 19.44 2.74 -7.82
N ILE A 171 19.73 1.50 -7.42
CA ILE A 171 20.14 1.17 -6.05
C ILE A 171 21.45 1.88 -5.69
N ALA A 172 22.45 1.83 -6.57
CA ALA A 172 23.75 2.46 -6.34
C ALA A 172 23.60 3.98 -6.17
N ALA A 173 22.84 4.64 -7.05
CA ALA A 173 22.55 6.07 -6.98
C ALA A 173 21.83 6.45 -5.68
N ALA A 174 20.79 5.69 -5.30
CA ALA A 174 20.08 5.92 -4.04
C ALA A 174 20.98 5.78 -2.80
N LYS A 175 21.85 4.75 -2.78
CA LYS A 175 22.82 4.57 -1.69
C LYS A 175 23.86 5.69 -1.64
N ARG A 176 24.38 6.12 -2.80
CA ARG A 176 25.32 7.25 -2.89
C ARG A 176 24.67 8.52 -2.33
N LYS A 177 23.42 8.81 -2.71
CA LYS A 177 22.68 9.99 -2.21
C LYS A 177 22.40 9.92 -0.70
N ALA A 178 22.08 8.74 -0.17
CA ALA A 178 21.67 8.60 1.23
C ALA A 178 22.86 8.61 2.22
N THR A 179 23.99 7.99 1.86
CA THR A 179 25.09 7.74 2.81
C THR A 179 26.48 8.04 2.25
N GLY A 180 26.59 8.52 1.01
CA GLY A 180 27.87 8.76 0.35
C GLY A 180 28.49 10.09 0.74
N LYS A 181 29.77 10.08 1.18
CA LYS A 181 30.58 11.31 1.36
C LYS A 181 30.98 11.98 0.03
N LEU A 182 30.82 11.26 -1.08
CA LEU A 182 31.10 11.74 -2.43
C LEU A 182 29.78 12.06 -3.14
N ASN A 183 29.73 13.21 -3.79
CA ASN A 183 28.67 13.61 -4.73
C ASN A 183 29.21 13.57 -6.17
N ASP A 184 28.35 13.78 -7.17
CA ASP A 184 28.73 13.74 -8.58
C ASP A 184 29.85 14.74 -8.92
N GLU A 185 29.82 15.94 -8.32
CA GLU A 185 30.83 17.00 -8.52
C GLU A 185 32.21 16.59 -7.98
N ARG A 186 32.27 16.04 -6.76
CA ARG A 186 33.52 15.55 -6.17
C ARG A 186 34.10 14.39 -6.97
N VAL A 187 33.24 13.53 -7.50
CA VAL A 187 33.66 12.42 -8.36
C VAL A 187 34.21 12.96 -9.68
N ALA A 188 33.54 13.93 -10.30
CA ALA A 188 34.06 14.61 -11.49
C ALA A 188 35.43 15.25 -11.20
N LEU A 189 35.58 15.91 -10.05
CA LEU A 189 36.84 16.50 -9.62
C LEU A 189 37.94 15.46 -9.40
N ILE A 190 37.63 14.29 -8.81
CA ILE A 190 38.61 13.19 -8.67
C ILE A 190 39.11 12.69 -10.03
N LEU A 191 38.23 12.66 -11.03
CA LEU A 191 38.53 12.16 -12.37
C LEU A 191 39.31 13.17 -13.22
N THR A 192 39.07 14.47 -13.05
CA THR A 192 39.72 15.52 -13.85
C THR A 192 40.95 16.14 -13.17
N SER A 193 41.08 16.03 -11.85
CA SER A 193 42.18 16.66 -11.11
C SER A 193 43.48 15.89 -11.22
N GLU A 194 44.57 16.62 -11.51
CA GLU A 194 45.95 16.14 -11.48
C GLU A 194 46.53 16.00 -10.07
N LYS A 195 45.80 16.45 -9.03
CA LYS A 195 46.24 16.34 -7.64
C LYS A 195 46.51 14.88 -7.25
N SER A 196 47.45 14.67 -6.33
CA SER A 196 47.74 13.33 -5.81
C SER A 196 46.54 12.75 -5.06
N THR A 197 46.40 11.42 -5.08
CA THR A 197 45.33 10.69 -4.38
C THR A 197 45.26 11.05 -2.88
N ARG A 198 46.42 11.27 -2.25
CA ARG A 198 46.53 11.70 -0.84
C ARG A 198 45.97 13.10 -0.60
N CYS A 199 46.21 14.03 -1.53
CA CYS A 199 45.71 15.40 -1.43
C CYS A 199 44.17 15.43 -1.53
N LEU A 200 43.61 14.79 -2.56
CA LEU A 200 42.16 14.71 -2.78
C LEU A 200 41.43 14.00 -1.64
N ALA A 201 42.02 12.91 -1.11
CA ALA A 201 41.48 12.18 0.03
C ALA A 201 41.31 13.08 1.27
N ARG A 202 42.33 13.92 1.55
CA ARG A 202 42.30 14.87 2.67
C ARG A 202 41.32 16.01 2.44
N GLU A 203 41.26 16.57 1.23
CA GLU A 203 40.32 17.64 0.86
C GLU A 203 38.85 17.20 0.97
N MET A 204 38.55 15.96 0.60
CA MET A 204 37.18 15.45 0.53
C MET A 204 36.76 14.60 1.74
N ASP A 205 37.63 14.43 2.73
CA ASP A 205 37.44 13.57 3.92
C ASP A 205 37.04 12.12 3.56
N VAL A 206 37.78 11.53 2.62
CA VAL A 206 37.61 10.13 2.19
C VAL A 206 38.92 9.37 2.23
N SER A 207 38.86 8.03 2.28
CA SER A 207 40.08 7.22 2.21
C SER A 207 40.76 7.31 0.84
N GLN A 208 42.08 7.20 0.80
CA GLN A 208 42.85 7.16 -0.45
C GLN A 208 42.41 5.99 -1.36
N ALA A 209 42.08 4.83 -0.77
CA ALA A 209 41.55 3.68 -1.50
C ALA A 209 40.22 4.00 -2.20
N THR A 210 39.36 4.84 -1.60
CA THR A 210 38.13 5.31 -2.25
C THR A 210 38.45 6.15 -3.49
N VAL A 211 39.39 7.09 -3.38
CA VAL A 211 39.80 7.96 -4.51
C VAL A 211 40.41 7.12 -5.63
N GLN A 212 41.31 6.18 -5.28
CA GLN A 212 41.91 5.26 -6.24
C GLN A 212 40.86 4.41 -6.96
N ALA A 213 39.90 3.85 -6.21
CA ALA A 213 38.83 3.04 -6.78
C ALA A 213 37.88 3.84 -7.68
N VAL A 214 37.71 5.16 -7.43
CA VAL A 214 36.97 6.04 -8.35
C VAL A 214 37.77 6.26 -9.64
N ARG A 215 39.08 6.52 -9.54
CA ARG A 215 39.96 6.70 -10.72
C ARG A 215 40.09 5.45 -11.58
N SER A 216 40.22 4.28 -10.96
CA SER A 216 40.24 3.00 -11.68
C SER A 216 38.88 2.62 -12.27
N GLY A 217 37.82 3.35 -11.93
CA GLY A 217 36.46 3.03 -12.32
C GLY A 217 35.91 1.78 -11.61
N ASP A 218 36.51 1.30 -10.53
CA ASP A 218 35.96 0.19 -9.73
C ASP A 218 34.79 0.62 -8.85
N ARG A 219 34.84 1.85 -8.35
CA ARG A 219 33.74 2.54 -7.67
C ARG A 219 33.21 3.65 -8.55
N TRP A 220 31.94 3.99 -8.35
CA TRP A 220 31.26 5.02 -9.14
C TRP A 220 31.17 4.74 -10.64
N ARG A 221 31.16 3.46 -11.06
CA ARG A 221 30.82 3.10 -12.45
C ARG A 221 29.52 3.77 -12.88
N ASN A 222 29.65 4.58 -13.92
CA ASN A 222 28.52 5.09 -14.68
C ASN A 222 28.14 4.01 -15.67
N TYR A 223 27.24 3.13 -15.24
CA TYR A 223 26.52 2.26 -16.15
C TYR A 223 25.50 3.11 -16.95
N ARG A 224 25.98 4.10 -17.71
CA ARG A 224 25.15 4.80 -18.69
C ARG A 224 24.64 3.74 -19.66
N ALA A 225 23.34 3.77 -19.93
CA ALA A 225 22.74 2.97 -20.98
C ALA A 225 23.27 3.49 -22.32
N THR A 226 24.43 3.01 -22.75
CA THR A 226 24.83 3.04 -24.14
C THR A 226 23.91 2.08 -24.92
N PRO A 227 23.73 2.27 -26.23
CA PRO A 227 22.94 1.35 -27.06
C PRO A 227 23.39 -0.12 -26.96
N PHE A 228 24.63 -0.35 -26.48
CA PHE A 228 25.26 -1.66 -26.34
C PHE A 228 25.20 -2.23 -24.91
N THR A 229 24.64 -1.52 -23.93
CA THR A 229 24.67 -1.96 -22.51
C THR A 229 23.88 -3.25 -22.24
N GLY A 230 22.98 -3.64 -23.15
CA GLY A 230 22.28 -4.93 -23.11
C GLY A 230 23.11 -6.12 -23.60
N LEU A 231 24.13 -5.88 -24.44
CA LEU A 231 24.95 -6.94 -25.05
C LEU A 231 26.01 -7.46 -24.06
N ASP A 232 26.63 -6.59 -23.27
CA ASP A 232 27.59 -7.00 -22.24
C ASP A 232 26.94 -7.80 -21.10
N ALA A 233 25.68 -7.51 -20.77
CA ALA A 233 24.95 -8.22 -19.72
C ALA A 233 24.67 -9.69 -20.08
N ALA A 234 24.52 -10.02 -21.37
CA ALA A 234 24.40 -11.39 -21.86
C ALA A 234 25.73 -12.14 -21.73
N ASN A 235 26.84 -11.50 -22.11
CA ASN A 235 28.20 -12.06 -22.00
C ASN A 235 28.65 -12.30 -20.55
N ASP A 236 28.28 -11.41 -19.63
CA ASP A 236 28.65 -11.48 -18.21
C ASP A 236 27.83 -12.52 -17.42
N ALA A 237 26.71 -13.00 -17.98
CA ALA A 237 25.94 -14.12 -17.44
C ALA A 237 26.56 -15.47 -17.80
N GLU A 238 27.14 -15.60 -19.00
CA GLU A 238 27.87 -16.80 -19.45
C GLU A 238 29.20 -16.96 -18.69
N ARG A 239 29.96 -15.87 -18.49
CA ARG A 239 31.20 -15.88 -17.70
C ARG A 239 31.04 -16.28 -16.23
N ARG A 240 29.84 -16.16 -15.65
CA ARG A 240 29.57 -16.59 -14.26
C ARG A 240 29.08 -18.03 -14.16
N ARG A 241 28.79 -18.69 -15.29
CA ARG A 241 28.40 -20.11 -15.35
C ARG A 241 29.58 -21.04 -15.65
N ALA A 242 30.65 -20.50 -16.25
CA ALA A 242 31.96 -21.13 -16.33
C ALA A 242 32.71 -20.95 -15.01
#